data_AF-A0A0Q0MYT8-F1
#
_entry.id   AF-A0A0Q0MYT8-F1
#
_cell.length_a   1.000
_cell.length_b   1.000
_cell.length_c   1.000
_cell.angle_alpha   90.00
_cell.angle_beta   90.00
_cell.angle_gamma   90.00
#
_symmetry.space_group_name_H-M   'P 1'
#
loop_
_entity.id
_entity.type
_entity.pdbx_description
1 polymer ?
#
loop_
_entity_poly.entity_id
_entity_poly.type
_entity_poly.pdbx_seq_one_letter_code
_entity_poly.pdbx_strand_id
1 'polypeptide(L)' 'MSKRDLFSELTTALDDAKAHSQGKLTLRTHAVNDINDLAISPDEIVNNRETFNMSRGVFANILHTSARTLEN' A
#
# COMPACT_ATOMS: atom_id res chain seq x y z
N MET A 1 -38.95 -5.01 13.35
CA MET A 1 -37.51 -5.31 13.30
C MET A 1 -37.18 -6.17 14.50
N SER A 2 -36.62 -7.36 14.31
CA SER A 2 -36.17 -8.20 15.43
C SER A 2 -35.10 -7.44 16.24
N LYS A 3 -35.19 -7.48 17.57
CA LYS A 3 -34.20 -6.89 18.45
C LYS A 3 -32.91 -7.71 18.31
N ARG A 4 -31.91 -7.14 17.65
CA ARG A 4 -30.56 -7.71 17.53
C ARG A 4 -29.98 -7.88 18.94
N ASP A 5 -29.40 -9.03 19.21
CA ASP A 5 -28.71 -9.32 20.47
C ASP A 5 -27.20 -9.32 20.24
N LEU A 6 -26.56 -8.25 20.71
CA LEU A 6 -25.14 -8.02 20.51
C LEU A 6 -24.28 -9.15 21.10
N PHE A 7 -24.64 -9.67 22.27
CA PHE A 7 -23.81 -10.67 22.94
C PHE A 7 -23.83 -12.00 22.19
N SER A 8 -25.00 -12.43 21.73
CA SER A 8 -25.15 -13.63 20.91
C SER A 8 -24.40 -13.53 19.58
N GLU A 9 -24.45 -12.37 18.92
CA GLU A 9 -23.74 -12.13 17.65
C GLU A 9 -22.22 -12.17 17.80
N LEU A 10 -21.68 -11.54 18.84
CA LEU A 10 -20.23 -11.58 19.11
C LEU A 10 -19.75 -12.98 19.48
N THR A 11 -20.53 -13.72 20.26
CA THR A 11 -20.22 -15.11 20.61
C THR A 11 -20.12 -15.98 19.36
N THR A 12 -21.11 -15.86 18.47
CA THR A 12 -21.12 -16.58 17.18
C THR A 12 -19.91 -16.21 16.33
N ALA A 13 -19.57 -14.93 16.22
CA ALA A 13 -18.42 -14.47 15.44
C ALA A 13 -17.06 -15.00 15.97
N LEU A 14 -16.92 -15.18 17.29
CA LEU A 14 -15.73 -15.77 17.90
C LEU A 14 -15.60 -17.27 17.63
N ASP A 15 -16.73 -18.00 17.65
CA ASP A 15 -16.75 -19.41 17.28
C ASP A 15 -16.40 -19.61 15.80
N ASP A 16 -16.93 -18.75 14.92
CA ASP A 16 -16.58 -18.72 13.49
C ASP A 16 -15.10 -18.41 13.27
N ALA A 17 -14.55 -17.43 14.01
CA ALA A 17 -13.12 -17.11 13.95
C ALA A 17 -12.23 -18.28 14.41
N LYS A 18 -12.67 -19.05 15.42
CA LYS A 18 -11.99 -20.26 15.89
C LYS A 18 -12.06 -21.39 14.87
N ALA A 19 -13.21 -21.61 14.24
CA ALA A 19 -13.33 -22.59 13.16
C ALA A 19 -12.46 -22.22 11.95
N HIS A 20 -12.39 -20.92 11.63
CA HIS A 20 -11.55 -20.38 10.57
C HIS A 20 -10.05 -20.56 10.85
N SER A 21 -9.57 -20.28 12.07
CA SER A 21 -8.16 -20.51 12.42
C SER A 21 -7.75 -21.98 12.42
N GLN A 22 -8.72 -22.89 12.57
CA GLN A 22 -8.53 -24.34 12.44
C GLN A 22 -8.67 -24.84 10.99
N GLY A 23 -8.94 -23.96 10.02
CA GLY A 23 -9.18 -24.32 8.62
C GLY A 23 -10.48 -25.10 8.37
N LYS A 24 -11.43 -25.07 9.31
CA LYS A 24 -12.72 -25.79 9.23
C LYS A 24 -13.85 -24.94 8.63
N LEU A 25 -13.65 -23.63 8.56
CA LEU A 25 -14.59 -22.66 8.01
C LEU A 25 -13.82 -21.68 7.14
N THR A 26 -14.34 -21.35 5.95
CA THR A 26 -13.81 -20.26 5.13
C THR A 26 -14.63 -19.00 5.40
N LEU A 27 -13.95 -17.93 5.82
CA LEU A 27 -14.55 -16.61 5.98
C LEU A 27 -14.16 -15.73 4.80
N ARG A 28 -14.92 -14.66 4.56
CA ARG A 28 -14.53 -13.65 3.58
C ARG A 28 -13.25 -12.96 4.07
N THR A 29 -12.16 -13.17 3.35
CA THR A 29 -10.84 -12.64 3.70
C THR A 29 -10.37 -11.65 2.63
N HIS A 30 -9.81 -10.53 3.08
CA HIS A 30 -9.13 -9.58 2.22
C HIS A 30 -7.64 -9.61 2.55
N ALA A 31 -6.82 -10.13 1.63
CA ALA A 31 -5.37 -10.06 1.77
C ALA A 31 -4.92 -8.63 1.42
N VAL A 32 -4.16 -8.02 2.34
CA VAL A 32 -3.54 -6.72 2.13
C VAL A 32 -2.03 -6.94 2.19
N ASN A 33 -1.35 -6.60 1.12
CA ASN A 33 0.11 -6.63 1.07
C ASN A 33 0.62 -5.22 1.36
N ASP A 34 1.54 -5.11 2.31
CA ASP A 34 2.26 -3.87 2.49
C ASP A 34 3.27 -3.68 1.36
N ILE A 35 3.32 -2.45 0.84
CA ILE A 35 4.34 -2.05 -0.10
C ILE A 35 5.58 -1.76 0.73
N ASN A 36 6.59 -2.62 0.65
CA ASN A 36 7.91 -2.39 1.26
C ASN A 36 8.63 -1.23 0.53
N ASP A 37 9.89 -0.98 0.92
CA ASP A 37 10.76 0.05 0.36
C ASP A 37 10.59 0.23 -1.16
N LEU A 38 10.20 1.44 -1.55
CA LEU A 38 10.14 1.84 -2.95
C LEU A 38 11.57 2.09 -3.45
N ALA A 39 12.05 1.22 -4.33
CA ALA A 39 13.30 1.42 -5.04
C ALA A 39 13.03 2.10 -6.38
N ILE A 40 13.89 3.04 -6.75
CA ILE A 40 13.94 3.66 -8.09
C ILE A 40 15.38 3.67 -8.56
N SER A 41 15.61 3.25 -9.81
CA SER A 41 16.94 3.26 -10.41
C SER A 41 17.33 4.64 -10.95
N PRO A 42 18.63 4.95 -11.08
CA PRO A 42 19.09 6.19 -11.71
C PRO A 42 18.54 6.39 -13.14
N ASP A 43 18.47 5.31 -13.92
CA ASP A 43 17.94 5.35 -15.30
C ASP A 43 16.46 5.73 -15.33
N GLU A 44 15.65 5.26 -14.37
CA GLU A 44 14.25 5.67 -14.25
C GLU A 44 14.10 7.16 -13.93
N ILE A 45 14.98 7.73 -13.10
CA ILE A 45 14.98 9.16 -12.79
C ILE A 45 15.29 9.98 -14.05
N VAL A 46 16.29 9.54 -14.84
CA VAL A 46 16.65 10.17 -16.11
C VAL A 46 15.51 10.09 -17.13
N ASN A 47 14.92 8.90 -17.30
CA ASN A 47 13.82 8.67 -18.24
C ASN A 47 12.58 9.49 -17.88
N ASN A 48 12.24 9.59 -16.58
CA ASN A 48 11.13 10.41 -16.12
C ASN A 48 11.34 11.89 -16.48
N ARG A 49 12.53 12.43 -16.17
CA ARG A 49 12.88 13.81 -16.54
C ARG A 49 12.75 14.06 -18.05
N GLU A 50 13.23 13.13 -18.88
CA GLU A 50 13.22 13.25 -20.33
C GLU A 50 11.82 13.12 -20.93
N THR A 51 10.96 12.28 -20.34
CA THR A 51 9.54 12.15 -20.71
C THR A 51 8.80 13.49 -20.56
N PHE A 52 9.15 14.26 -19.53
CA PHE A 52 8.61 15.61 -19.34
C PHE A 52 9.33 16.70 -20.14
N ASN A 53 10.33 16.34 -20.96
CA ASN A 53 11.19 17.26 -21.71
C ASN A 53 11.80 18.36 -20.82
N MET A 54 12.22 17.99 -19.61
CA MET A 54 12.76 18.92 -18.63
C MET A 54 14.28 18.89 -18.60
N SER A 55 14.89 20.07 -18.45
CA SER A 55 16.30 20.15 -18.07
C SER A 55 16.48 19.66 -16.64
N ARG A 56 17.70 19.19 -16.30
CA ARG A 56 18.03 18.73 -14.95
C ARG A 56 17.76 19.79 -13.88
N GLY A 57 18.08 21.06 -14.16
CA GLY A 57 17.83 22.17 -13.22
C GLY A 57 16.34 22.43 -12.99
N VAL A 58 15.53 22.41 -14.04
CA VAL A 58 14.07 22.57 -13.92
C VAL A 58 13.45 21.42 -13.13
N PHE A 59 13.85 20.18 -13.44
CA PHE A 59 13.36 18.99 -12.74
C PHE A 59 13.75 18.99 -11.25
N ALA A 60 15.00 19.37 -10.93
CA ALA A 60 15.47 19.54 -9.55
C ALA A 60 14.66 20.59 -8.78
N ASN A 61 14.37 21.74 -9.40
CA ASN A 61 13.59 22.81 -8.78
C ASN A 61 12.16 22.36 -8.46
N ILE A 62 11.53 21.57 -9.33
CA ILE A 62 10.18 21.00 -9.10
C ILE A 62 10.20 20.02 -7.92
N LEU A 63 11.26 19.20 -7.80
CA LEU A 63 11.45 18.26 -6.70
C LEU A 63 12.01 18.91 -5.42
N HIS A 64 12.16 20.25 -5.40
CA HIS A 64 12.73 21.01 -4.29
C HIS A 64 14.09 20.48 -3.82
N THR A 65 14.94 20.08 -4.76
CA THR A 65 16.30 19.59 -4.49
C THR A 65 17.33 20.29 -5.36
N SER A 66 18.62 20.11 -5.04
CA SER A 66 19.69 20.68 -5.85
C SER A 66 19.90 19.86 -7.13
N ALA A 67 20.31 20.52 -8.22
CA ALA A 67 20.70 19.81 -9.44
C ALA A 67 21.86 18.82 -9.21
N ARG A 68 22.71 19.08 -8.21
CA ARG A 68 23.81 18.20 -7.81
C ARG A 68 23.32 16.92 -7.12
N THR A 69 22.16 16.97 -6.46
CA THR A 69 21.54 15.79 -5.83
C THR A 69 21.01 14.81 -6.88
N LEU A 70 20.55 15.32 -8.03
CA LEU A 70 20.08 14.51 -9.16
C LEU A 70 21.18 14.17 -10.18
N GLU A 71 22.42 14.51 -9.90
CA GLU A 71 23.56 14.29 -10.81
C GLU A 71 24.26 12.94 -10.57
N ASN A 72 24.02 12.30 -9.42
CA ASN A 72 24.54 10.97 -9.08
C ASN A 72 23.52 9.89 -9.42
#